data_AF-A0A956HFX3-F1
#
_entry.id   AF-A0A956HFX3-F1
#
_cell.length_a   1.000
_cell.length_b   1.000
_cell.length_c   1.000
_cell.angle_alpha   90.00
_cell.angle_beta   90.00
_cell.angle_gamma   90.00
#
_symmetry.space_group_name_H-M   'P 1'
#
loop_
_entity.id
_entity.type
_entity.pdbx_description
1 polymer ?
#
loop_
_entity_poly.entity_id
_entity_poly.type
_entity_poly.pdbx_seq_one_letter_code
_entity_poly.pdbx_strand_id
1 'polypeptide(L)'
;MPCAPELTVWRRGALALALALAPACAGDGEDTLTEAEDTGEADGQTQPVDDEGPWASLAERPCPEGSEVDGQNFGVGFILTYCSGCHSSGVPADERQMAPAGVDFDNVDDVRAWADRIWARAADQNMTMPPVNSVPDADRIKLGEWLACGAPLDAP
;
A
#
# COMPACT_ATOMS: atom_id res chain seq x y z
N MET A 1 -24.25 0.56 45.56
CA MET A 1 -23.43 1.33 46.51
C MET A 1 -21.98 0.83 46.42
N PRO A 2 -21.02 1.75 46.53
CA PRO A 2 -19.77 1.81 45.74
C PRO A 2 -18.62 1.04 46.41
N CYS A 3 -17.50 0.74 45.74
CA CYS A 3 -16.32 1.61 45.67
C CYS A 3 -15.40 1.22 44.51
N ALA A 4 -14.87 2.24 43.85
CA ALA A 4 -13.80 2.20 42.86
C ALA A 4 -12.40 2.20 43.56
N PRO A 5 -11.29 2.57 42.90
CA PRO A 5 -10.29 1.66 42.33
C PRO A 5 -8.87 1.82 42.94
N GLU A 6 -8.03 0.79 42.85
CA GLU A 6 -6.63 0.86 43.27
C GLU A 6 -5.76 1.42 42.13
N LEU A 7 -5.36 2.68 42.29
CA LEU A 7 -4.45 3.40 41.40
C LEU A 7 -3.01 2.91 41.64
N THR A 8 -2.42 2.22 40.67
CA THR A 8 -1.00 1.89 40.72
C THR A 8 -0.17 3.13 40.40
N VAL A 9 0.39 3.74 41.44
CA VAL A 9 1.41 4.78 41.39
C VAL A 9 2.69 4.22 40.76
N TRP A 10 3.02 4.67 39.55
CA TRP A 10 4.37 4.53 39.00
C TRP A 10 5.06 5.89 39.04
N ARG A 11 6.09 5.96 39.89
CA ARG A 11 6.92 7.13 40.15
C ARG A 11 7.62 7.58 38.86
N ARG A 12 7.41 8.85 38.50
CA ARG A 12 8.18 9.58 37.49
C ARG A 12 9.56 9.89 38.03
N GLY A 13 10.60 9.24 37.49
CA GLY A 13 11.99 9.64 37.64
C GLY A 13 12.34 10.67 36.56
N ALA A 14 12.78 11.85 37.01
CA ALA A 14 13.28 12.93 36.15
C ALA A 14 14.68 12.59 35.62
N LEU A 15 14.92 12.84 34.33
CA LEU A 15 16.27 13.11 33.84
C LEU A 15 16.19 14.25 32.83
N ALA A 16 16.64 15.41 33.29
CA ALA A 16 16.91 16.56 32.45
C ALA A 16 18.23 16.32 31.70
N LEU A 17 18.23 16.50 30.39
CA LEU A 17 19.44 16.73 29.62
C LEU A 17 19.19 17.93 28.69
N ALA A 18 19.73 19.08 29.10
CA ALA A 18 19.87 20.24 28.25
C ALA A 18 21.15 20.08 27.43
N LEU A 19 21.09 20.31 26.12
CA LEU A 19 22.29 20.66 25.35
C LEU A 19 21.95 21.45 24.07
N ALA A 20 22.30 22.73 24.15
CA ALA A 20 22.95 23.60 23.15
C ALA A 20 22.32 23.87 21.77
N LEU A 21 22.65 25.08 21.30
CA LEU A 21 22.02 25.91 20.29
C LEU A 21 23.02 26.19 19.13
N ALA A 22 22.52 26.14 17.89
CA ALA A 22 22.99 26.78 16.63
C ALA A 22 24.31 26.30 15.96
N PRO A 23 24.56 26.59 14.65
CA PRO A 23 23.76 27.33 13.64
C PRO A 23 23.50 26.57 12.32
N ALA A 24 22.56 27.11 11.54
CA ALA A 24 22.33 26.78 10.13
C ALA A 24 23.45 27.35 9.24
N CYS A 25 24.00 26.54 8.35
CA CYS A 25 24.76 26.99 7.19
C CYS A 25 23.92 26.76 5.94
N ALA A 26 23.58 27.86 5.27
CA ALA A 26 23.06 27.89 3.91
C ALA A 26 24.18 27.50 2.94
N GLY A 27 23.84 26.70 1.93
CA GLY A 27 24.70 26.40 0.78
C GLY A 27 23.92 26.68 -0.49
N ASP A 28 24.13 27.86 -1.05
CA ASP A 28 23.82 28.21 -2.43
C ASP A 28 24.77 27.44 -3.37
N GLY A 29 24.20 26.82 -4.39
CA GLY A 29 24.92 26.06 -5.41
C GLY A 29 24.04 25.88 -6.63
N GLU A 30 23.82 26.98 -7.35
CA GLU A 30 23.48 26.97 -8.77
C GLU A 30 24.63 26.30 -9.53
N ASP A 31 24.33 25.29 -10.34
CA ASP A 31 25.09 25.11 -11.57
C ASP A 31 24.17 24.70 -12.73
N THR A 32 24.38 25.45 -13.80
CA THR A 32 23.56 25.56 -14.99
C THR A 32 24.13 24.66 -16.07
N LEU A 33 23.25 23.86 -16.70
CA LEU A 33 23.25 23.35 -18.08
C LEU A 33 24.59 23.01 -18.76
N THR A 34 24.66 21.83 -19.37
CA THR A 34 24.71 21.72 -20.85
C THR A 34 24.61 20.27 -21.33
N GLU A 35 23.75 20.10 -22.33
CA GLU A 35 23.60 18.92 -23.18
C GLU A 35 24.89 18.60 -23.95
N ALA A 36 25.16 17.31 -24.12
CA ALA A 36 25.95 16.82 -25.24
C ALA A 36 25.16 15.67 -25.88
N GLU A 37 24.58 15.99 -27.03
CA GLU A 37 24.05 15.05 -27.99
C GLU A 37 25.22 14.20 -28.53
N ASP A 38 25.13 12.87 -28.41
CA ASP A 38 25.97 11.95 -29.17
C ASP A 38 25.08 11.11 -30.09
N THR A 39 25.39 11.18 -31.37
CA THR A 39 24.63 10.58 -32.45
C THR A 39 25.16 9.20 -32.79
N GLY A 40 24.28 8.20 -32.67
CA GLY A 40 24.22 7.04 -33.56
C GLY A 40 24.58 5.70 -32.92
N GLU A 41 23.60 4.79 -32.83
CA GLU A 41 23.66 3.51 -33.53
C GLU A 41 22.27 2.84 -33.50
N ALA A 42 21.92 2.14 -34.57
CA ALA A 42 20.65 1.46 -34.74
C ALA A 42 20.66 0.09 -34.06
N ASP A 43 20.07 0.00 -32.87
CA ASP A 43 19.70 -1.26 -32.23
C ASP A 43 18.21 -1.24 -31.87
N GLY A 44 17.55 -2.37 -32.10
CA GLY A 44 16.12 -2.55 -31.90
C GLY A 44 15.71 -2.07 -30.51
N GLN A 45 14.89 -1.01 -30.49
CA GLN A 45 14.34 -0.46 -29.26
C GLN A 45 13.35 -1.46 -28.67
N THR A 46 13.84 -2.36 -27.82
CA THR A 46 13.08 -2.70 -26.62
C THR A 46 12.95 -1.39 -25.86
N GLN A 47 11.79 -0.74 -25.99
CA GLN A 47 11.44 0.34 -25.08
C GLN A 47 11.68 -0.17 -23.66
N PRO A 48 12.29 0.62 -22.77
CA PRO A 48 12.18 0.37 -21.34
C PRO A 48 10.69 0.14 -21.10
N VAL A 49 10.31 -1.04 -20.61
CA VAL A 49 8.99 -1.17 -20.02
C VAL A 49 9.06 -0.20 -18.85
N ASP A 50 8.32 0.90 -18.93
CA ASP A 50 8.24 1.83 -17.82
C ASP A 50 7.63 1.02 -16.67
N ASP A 51 8.49 0.53 -15.76
CA ASP A 51 8.11 -0.23 -14.56
C ASP A 51 7.35 0.67 -13.56
N GLU A 52 7.09 1.93 -13.93
CA GLU A 52 6.45 2.96 -13.15
C GLU A 52 5.20 3.46 -13.92
N GLY A 53 4.01 3.10 -13.43
CA GLY A 53 2.71 3.28 -14.09
C GLY A 53 2.24 4.73 -14.34
N PRO A 54 1.02 4.91 -14.90
CA PRO A 54 -0.18 4.12 -14.61
C PRO A 54 -0.45 2.96 -15.59
N TRP A 55 -0.82 1.80 -15.03
CA TRP A 55 -1.22 0.59 -15.79
C TRP A 55 -2.70 0.63 -16.16
N ALA A 56 -3.12 0.09 -17.31
CA ALA A 56 -4.55 0.08 -17.68
C ALA A 56 -5.32 -1.09 -17.05
N SER A 57 -4.62 -2.18 -16.71
CA SER A 57 -5.18 -3.38 -16.08
C SER A 57 -4.17 -4.07 -15.16
N LEU A 58 -4.64 -4.98 -14.30
CA LEU A 58 -3.75 -5.79 -13.47
C LEU A 58 -2.81 -6.66 -14.32
N ALA A 59 -3.28 -7.15 -15.47
CA ALA A 59 -2.47 -7.98 -16.37
C ALA A 59 -1.29 -7.21 -17.01
N GLU A 60 -1.41 -5.88 -17.15
CA GLU A 60 -0.34 -5.02 -17.65
C GLU A 60 0.61 -4.56 -16.54
N ARG A 61 0.22 -4.73 -15.28
CA ARG A 61 1.06 -4.41 -14.13
C ARG A 61 2.07 -5.53 -13.91
N PRO A 62 3.38 -5.28 -14.07
CA PRO A 62 4.39 -6.29 -13.81
C PRO A 62 4.46 -6.58 -12.30
N CYS A 63 4.76 -7.84 -11.97
CA CYS A 63 5.30 -8.20 -10.66
C CYS A 63 6.79 -7.83 -10.66
N PRO A 64 7.26 -6.89 -9.82
CA PRO A 64 8.67 -6.53 -9.76
C PRO A 64 9.54 -7.73 -9.36
N GLU A 65 10.70 -7.86 -10.00
CA GLU A 65 11.67 -8.88 -9.61
C GLU A 65 12.12 -8.68 -8.16
N GLY A 66 12.06 -9.74 -7.36
CA GLY A 66 12.44 -9.68 -5.94
C GLY A 66 11.45 -8.90 -5.07
N SER A 67 10.17 -8.77 -5.49
CA SER A 67 9.12 -8.23 -4.63
C SER A 67 9.14 -8.87 -3.25
N GLU A 68 9.29 -8.05 -2.22
CA GLU A 68 9.25 -8.47 -0.83
C GLU A 68 7.82 -8.40 -0.26
N VAL A 69 6.84 -7.92 -1.03
CA VAL A 69 5.46 -7.75 -0.54
C VAL A 69 4.71 -9.08 -0.61
N ASP A 70 4.23 -9.58 0.53
CA ASP A 70 3.49 -10.83 0.60
C ASP A 70 2.24 -10.72 1.50
N GLY A 71 1.51 -11.83 1.58
CA GLY A 71 0.29 -11.91 2.38
C GLY A 71 0.56 -11.74 3.87
N GLN A 72 1.67 -12.27 4.38
CA GLN A 72 2.01 -12.22 5.80
C GLN A 72 2.42 -10.81 6.26
N ASN A 73 3.22 -10.10 5.47
CA ASN A 73 3.76 -8.81 5.84
C ASN A 73 2.85 -7.62 5.46
N PHE A 74 1.95 -7.82 4.50
CA PHE A 74 1.11 -6.73 3.98
C PHE A 74 -0.29 -7.19 3.57
N GLY A 75 -0.41 -8.11 2.61
CA GLY A 75 -1.65 -8.35 1.87
C GLY A 75 -2.84 -8.74 2.72
N VAL A 76 -2.69 -9.70 3.64
CA VAL A 76 -3.78 -10.16 4.52
C VAL A 76 -4.18 -9.04 5.48
N GLY A 77 -3.21 -8.33 6.07
CA GLY A 77 -3.48 -7.20 6.95
C GLY A 77 -4.24 -6.07 6.24
N PHE A 78 -3.88 -5.80 4.99
CA PHE A 78 -4.56 -4.81 4.15
C PHE A 78 -6.03 -5.19 3.91
N ILE A 79 -6.30 -6.42 3.47
CA ILE A 79 -7.66 -6.91 3.20
C ILE A 79 -8.53 -6.85 4.46
N LEU A 80 -7.99 -7.29 5.60
CA LEU A 80 -8.70 -7.23 6.88
C LEU A 80 -9.02 -5.80 7.31
N THR A 81 -8.10 -4.86 7.08
CA THR A 81 -8.24 -3.47 7.52
C THR A 81 -9.22 -2.69 6.65
N TYR A 82 -9.15 -2.87 5.33
CA TYR A 82 -9.83 -1.98 4.38
C TYR A 82 -10.98 -2.63 3.61
N CYS A 83 -11.08 -3.96 3.58
CA CYS A 83 -12.03 -4.66 2.71
C CYS A 83 -13.04 -5.51 3.49
N SER A 84 -12.59 -6.31 4.45
CA SER A 84 -13.43 -7.33 5.12
C SER A 84 -14.61 -6.77 5.91
N GLY A 85 -14.58 -5.49 6.29
CA GLY A 85 -15.71 -4.82 6.95
C GLY A 85 -17.00 -4.78 6.11
N CYS A 86 -16.87 -4.83 4.77
CA CYS A 86 -18.00 -4.87 3.85
C CYS A 86 -18.04 -6.17 3.01
N HIS A 87 -16.87 -6.75 2.76
CA HIS A 87 -16.66 -7.89 1.85
C HIS A 87 -16.28 -9.16 2.60
N SER A 88 -16.98 -9.51 3.68
CA SER A 88 -16.84 -10.82 4.33
C SER A 88 -18.17 -11.55 4.30
N SER A 89 -18.16 -12.87 4.14
CA SER A 89 -19.40 -13.67 4.15
C SER A 89 -20.13 -13.61 5.49
N GLY A 90 -19.43 -13.21 6.55
CA GLY A 90 -19.99 -12.98 7.88
C GLY A 90 -20.78 -11.67 8.03
N VAL A 91 -20.71 -10.74 7.06
CA VAL A 91 -21.41 -9.44 7.14
C VAL A 91 -22.84 -9.58 6.59
N PRO A 92 -23.89 -9.32 7.41
CA PRO A 92 -25.28 -9.36 6.97
C PRO A 92 -25.54 -8.43 5.78
N ALA A 93 -26.45 -8.82 4.88
CA ALA A 93 -26.65 -8.13 3.60
C ALA A 93 -26.99 -6.62 3.74
N ASP A 94 -27.69 -6.23 4.79
CA ASP A 94 -28.04 -4.83 5.12
C ASP A 94 -26.89 -4.05 5.76
N GLU A 95 -25.85 -4.73 6.23
CA GLU A 95 -24.65 -4.16 6.84
C GLU A 95 -23.43 -4.15 5.90
N ARG A 96 -23.59 -4.47 4.61
CA ARG A 96 -22.49 -4.55 3.62
C ARG A 96 -22.12 -3.24 2.93
N GLN A 97 -22.76 -2.12 3.25
CA GLN A 97 -22.53 -0.81 2.60
C GLN A 97 -22.64 -0.91 1.06
N MET A 98 -23.65 -1.64 0.60
CA MET A 98 -23.89 -1.94 -0.82
C MET A 98 -22.84 -2.83 -1.50
N ALA A 99 -21.90 -3.44 -0.76
CA ALA A 99 -21.03 -4.49 -1.28
C ALA A 99 -21.88 -5.72 -1.67
N PRO A 100 -21.75 -6.25 -2.90
CA PRO A 100 -22.57 -7.37 -3.35
C PRO A 100 -22.38 -8.62 -2.49
N ALA A 101 -23.45 -9.37 -2.27
CA ALA A 101 -23.38 -10.69 -1.66
C ALA A 101 -22.59 -11.65 -2.58
N GLY A 102 -21.74 -12.51 -2.01
CA GLY A 102 -20.89 -13.44 -2.76
C GLY A 102 -19.62 -12.82 -3.35
N VAL A 103 -19.39 -11.51 -3.14
CA VAL A 103 -18.08 -10.88 -3.35
C VAL A 103 -17.45 -10.75 -1.97
N ASP A 104 -16.94 -11.86 -1.47
CA ASP A 104 -16.36 -12.02 -0.14
C ASP A 104 -14.85 -12.29 -0.25
N PHE A 105 -14.07 -11.79 0.71
CA PHE A 105 -12.61 -11.89 0.76
C PHE A 105 -12.18 -12.52 2.10
N ASP A 106 -12.74 -13.68 2.42
CA ASP A 106 -12.52 -14.35 3.72
C ASP A 106 -11.19 -15.09 3.75
N ASN A 107 -10.65 -15.46 2.59
CA ASN A 107 -9.34 -16.08 2.44
C ASN A 107 -8.60 -15.58 1.19
N VAL A 108 -7.31 -15.93 1.06
CA VAL A 108 -6.47 -15.47 -0.06
C VAL A 108 -6.91 -16.01 -1.42
N ASP A 109 -7.54 -17.18 -1.48
CA ASP A 109 -8.03 -17.73 -2.74
C ASP A 109 -9.24 -16.94 -3.25
N ASP A 110 -10.08 -16.44 -2.35
CA ASP A 110 -11.14 -15.50 -2.70
C ASP A 110 -10.55 -14.20 -3.26
N VAL A 111 -9.51 -13.66 -2.62
CA VAL A 111 -8.81 -12.45 -3.10
C VAL A 111 -8.25 -12.68 -4.50
N ARG A 112 -7.59 -13.82 -4.74
CA ARG A 112 -7.05 -14.19 -6.06
C ARG A 112 -8.14 -14.30 -7.11
N ALA A 113 -9.28 -14.91 -6.77
CA ALA A 113 -10.43 -15.04 -7.68
C ALA A 113 -11.00 -13.68 -8.11
N TRP A 114 -10.82 -12.64 -7.29
CA TRP A 114 -11.28 -11.28 -7.55
C TRP A 114 -10.16 -10.27 -7.82
N ALA A 115 -8.93 -10.72 -8.05
CA ALA A 115 -7.74 -9.86 -8.10
C ALA A 115 -7.88 -8.69 -9.08
N ASP A 116 -8.32 -8.96 -10.32
CA ASP A 116 -8.57 -7.93 -11.33
C ASP A 116 -9.57 -6.87 -10.84
N ARG A 117 -10.61 -7.31 -10.14
CA ARG A 117 -11.68 -6.44 -9.66
C ARG A 117 -11.24 -5.64 -8.43
N ILE A 118 -10.46 -6.24 -7.54
CA ILE A 118 -9.87 -5.54 -6.39
C ILE A 118 -8.91 -4.46 -6.92
N TRP A 119 -8.02 -4.83 -7.83
CA TRP A 119 -7.06 -3.91 -8.44
C TRP A 119 -7.76 -2.70 -9.06
N ALA A 120 -8.74 -2.94 -9.95
CA ALA A 120 -9.48 -1.91 -10.67
C ALA A 120 -10.33 -0.99 -9.77
N ARG A 121 -10.42 -1.27 -8.47
CA ARG A 121 -11.21 -0.49 -7.52
C ARG A 121 -10.39 0.15 -6.41
N ALA A 122 -9.28 -0.46 -6.02
CA ALA A 122 -8.56 -0.10 -4.80
C ALA A 122 -7.02 -0.03 -4.93
N ALA A 123 -6.40 -0.58 -5.98
CA ALA A 123 -4.95 -0.62 -6.12
C ALA A 123 -4.42 0.46 -7.06
N ASP A 124 -3.16 0.85 -6.87
CA ASP A 124 -2.48 1.88 -7.65
C ASP A 124 -3.29 3.17 -7.76
N GLN A 125 -3.58 3.62 -8.99
CA GLN A 125 -4.37 4.80 -9.27
C GLN A 125 -5.87 4.65 -8.97
N ASN A 126 -6.35 3.45 -8.64
CA ASN A 126 -7.77 3.19 -8.46
C ASN A 126 -8.21 3.48 -7.02
N MET A 127 -9.11 4.45 -6.85
CA MET A 127 -9.48 4.99 -5.54
C MET A 127 -10.97 4.86 -5.20
N THR A 128 -11.73 4.07 -5.96
CA THR A 128 -13.19 3.94 -5.75
C THR A 128 -13.58 3.08 -4.55
N MET A 129 -12.63 2.35 -3.96
CA MET A 129 -12.81 1.55 -2.76
C MET A 129 -11.64 1.78 -1.77
N PRO A 130 -11.91 1.69 -0.45
CA PRO A 130 -13.24 1.56 0.16
C PRO A 130 -14.05 2.87 0.07
N PRO A 131 -15.41 2.83 0.19
CA PRO A 131 -16.25 4.03 0.11
C PRO A 131 -16.20 4.85 1.41
N VAL A 132 -15.81 4.18 2.50
CA VAL A 132 -15.56 4.74 3.82
C VAL A 132 -14.12 4.43 4.16
N ASN A 133 -13.38 5.42 4.65
CA ASN A 133 -11.92 5.40 4.89
C ASN A 133 -11.06 5.67 3.66
N SER A 134 -9.96 6.40 3.89
CA SER A 134 -8.90 6.62 2.90
C SER A 134 -7.80 5.58 3.07
N VAL A 135 -7.44 4.91 1.99
CA VAL A 135 -6.21 4.09 1.91
C VAL A 135 -5.07 5.01 1.48
N PRO A 136 -3.91 5.01 2.17
CA PRO A 136 -2.73 5.75 1.73
C PRO A 136 -2.26 5.30 0.34
N ASP A 137 -1.82 6.22 -0.50
CA ASP A 137 -1.40 5.91 -1.88
C ASP A 137 -0.26 4.86 -1.93
N ALA A 138 0.68 4.93 -0.98
CA ALA A 138 1.76 3.94 -0.87
C ALA A 138 1.24 2.52 -0.62
N ASP A 139 0.16 2.37 0.15
CA ASP A 139 -0.44 1.06 0.40
C ASP A 139 -1.26 0.59 -0.81
N ARG A 140 -1.82 1.50 -1.61
CA ARG A 140 -2.45 1.14 -2.89
C ARG A 140 -1.44 0.58 -3.89
N ILE A 141 -0.23 1.14 -3.93
CA ILE A 141 0.85 0.65 -4.77
C ILE A 141 1.28 -0.74 -4.31
N LYS A 142 1.47 -0.96 -3.01
CA LYS A 142 1.78 -2.28 -2.46
C LYS A 142 0.67 -3.31 -2.73
N LEU A 143 -0.60 -2.89 -2.65
CA LEU A 143 -1.73 -3.75 -3.04
C LEU A 143 -1.63 -4.16 -4.51
N GLY A 144 -1.32 -3.21 -5.39
CA GLY A 144 -1.13 -3.50 -6.80
C GLY A 144 0.00 -4.50 -7.02
N GLU A 145 1.13 -4.30 -6.35
CA GLU A 145 2.32 -5.15 -6.46
C GLU A 145 2.01 -6.57 -6.01
N TRP A 146 1.45 -6.72 -4.82
CA TRP A 146 1.06 -8.00 -4.26
C TRP A 146 0.08 -8.75 -5.18
N LEU A 147 -0.93 -8.07 -5.72
CA LEU A 147 -1.88 -8.67 -6.67
C LEU A 147 -1.21 -9.06 -7.99
N ALA A 148 -0.32 -8.23 -8.53
CA ALA A 148 0.42 -8.51 -9.77
C ALA A 148 1.33 -9.73 -9.63
N CYS A 149 1.87 -9.96 -8.42
CA CYS A 149 2.64 -11.15 -8.08
C CYS A 149 1.78 -12.39 -7.78
N GLY A 150 0.46 -12.33 -7.96
CA GLY A 150 -0.46 -13.46 -7.75
C GLY A 150 -0.94 -13.62 -6.30
N ALA A 151 -0.83 -12.55 -5.50
CA ALA A 151 -1.18 -12.53 -4.09
C ALA A 151 -0.56 -13.70 -3.30
N PRO A 152 0.77 -13.86 -3.30
CA PRO A 152 1.43 -14.94 -2.57
C PRO A 152 1.23 -14.74 -1.06
N LEU A 153 1.12 -15.84 -0.31
CA LEU A 153 1.09 -15.75 1.16
C LEU A 153 2.47 -15.42 1.72
N ASP A 154 3.50 -16.02 1.13
CA ASP A 154 4.91 -15.83 1.49
C ASP A 154 5.65 -15.36 0.23
N ALA A 155 6.59 -14.43 0.36
CA ALA A 155 7.42 -14.01 -0.76
C ALA A 155 8.17 -15.21 -1.39
N PRO A 156 8.31 -15.27 -2.73
CA PRO A 156 8.88 -16.40 -3.45
C PRO A 156 10.39 -16.63 -3.22
#